data_AF-A0A4S2L940-F1
#
_entry.id   AF-A0A4S2L940-F1
#
_cell.length_a   1.000
_cell.length_b   1.000
_cell.length_c   1.000
_cell.angle_alpha   90.00
_cell.angle_beta   90.00
_cell.angle_gamma   90.00
#
_symmetry.space_group_name_H-M   'P 1'
#
loop_
_entity.id
_entity.type
_entity.pdbx_description
1 polymer ?
#
loop_
_entity_poly.entity_id
_entity_poly.type
_entity_poly.pdbx_seq_one_letter_code
_entity_poly.pdbx_strand_id
1 'polypeptide(L)'
;MRILVQTVLDPAQIKDAERIGALFSLLHSALCTQLLEHHHWFTGCNLERYHISQSPPILTTALLSTRMSAEAERSLKRVQNTEVKSFIINQILQQDFMGIQTAVDVHRDGIEGENENIPHKDDRVQQYATEMRLYIQVDGDSITSLSGDICREAIDVLRTDLEAQLTATMAEKGRQVNVVYQTVLNYDHRKVVKFLVYHVSVIPTVEIAFPEKWKVGLQGVIDSLGLATCYGTNFQVPLFQDQSEFLKSVPQ
;
A
#
# COMPACT_ATOMS: atom_id res chain seq x y z
N MET A 1 8.18 1.78 -10.65
CA MET A 1 7.77 1.47 -9.26
C MET A 1 6.51 2.24 -8.96
N ARG A 2 5.58 1.66 -8.21
CA ARG A 2 4.35 2.34 -7.82
C ARG A 2 4.34 2.60 -6.31
N ILE A 3 3.85 3.77 -5.93
CA ILE A 3 3.72 4.19 -4.54
C ILE A 3 2.26 4.54 -4.33
N LEU A 4 1.61 3.85 -3.39
CA LEU A 4 0.30 4.25 -2.90
C LEU A 4 0.52 5.23 -1.75
N VAL A 5 -0.11 6.38 -1.85
CA VAL A 5 0.04 7.50 -0.93
C VAL A 5 -1.31 7.86 -0.36
N GLN A 6 -1.39 8.09 0.94
CA GLN A 6 -2.54 8.71 1.59
C GLN A 6 -2.10 9.93 2.39
N THR A 7 -2.77 11.05 2.16
CA THR A 7 -2.48 12.34 2.79
C THR A 7 -3.75 13.15 3.04
N VAL A 8 -3.63 14.17 3.87
CA VAL A 8 -4.66 15.20 4.08
C VAL A 8 -4.21 16.45 3.32
N LEU A 9 -5.04 16.90 2.39
CA LEU A 9 -4.86 18.18 1.71
C LEU A 9 -5.92 19.17 2.19
N ASP A 10 -5.64 20.46 2.06
CA ASP A 10 -6.57 21.52 2.43
C ASP A 10 -7.89 21.39 1.64
N PRO A 11 -9.04 21.16 2.31
CA PRO A 11 -10.32 21.04 1.64
C PRO A 11 -10.71 22.27 0.82
N ALA A 12 -10.25 23.47 1.18
CA ALA A 12 -10.51 24.67 0.41
C ALA A 12 -9.79 24.63 -0.94
N GLN A 13 -8.52 24.21 -0.95
CA GLN A 13 -7.72 24.06 -2.17
C GLN A 13 -8.30 22.99 -3.10
N ILE A 14 -8.74 21.85 -2.55
CA ILE A 14 -9.41 20.81 -3.33
C ILE A 14 -10.65 21.38 -4.02
N LYS A 15 -11.55 22.03 -3.26
CA LYS A 15 -12.80 22.60 -3.80
C LYS A 15 -12.56 23.66 -4.86
N ASP A 16 -11.59 24.55 -4.65
CA ASP A 16 -11.24 25.57 -5.63
C ASP A 16 -10.67 24.96 -6.92
N ALA A 17 -9.80 23.94 -6.80
CA ALA A 17 -9.23 23.24 -7.94
C ALA A 17 -10.28 22.40 -8.71
N GLU A 18 -11.22 21.77 -8.01
CA GLU A 18 -12.37 21.10 -8.61
C GLU A 18 -13.23 22.08 -9.42
N ARG A 19 -13.56 23.24 -8.85
CA ARG A 19 -14.39 24.26 -9.50
C ARG A 19 -13.79 24.75 -10.82
N ILE A 20 -12.47 24.84 -10.92
CA ILE A 20 -11.78 25.33 -12.12
C ILE A 20 -11.23 24.21 -13.03
N GLY A 21 -11.50 22.94 -12.71
CA GLY A 21 -11.01 21.80 -13.48
C GLY A 21 -9.49 21.58 -13.40
N ALA A 22 -8.83 22.05 -12.34
CA ALA A 22 -7.38 21.94 -12.13
C ALA A 22 -6.98 20.91 -11.06
N LEU A 23 -7.92 20.07 -10.61
CA LEU A 23 -7.68 19.13 -9.51
C LEU A 23 -6.49 18.19 -9.78
N PHE A 24 -6.44 17.56 -10.97
CA PHE A 24 -5.33 16.68 -11.32
C PHE A 24 -3.97 17.40 -11.22
N SER A 25 -3.88 18.62 -11.76
CA SER A 25 -2.65 19.41 -11.74
C SER A 25 -2.24 19.81 -10.32
N LEU A 26 -3.20 20.17 -9.47
CA LEU A 26 -2.95 20.45 -8.05
C LEU A 26 -2.37 19.21 -7.35
N LEU A 27 -3.03 18.06 -7.49
CA LEU A 27 -2.61 16.81 -6.86
C LEU A 27 -1.26 16.33 -7.37
N HIS A 28 -1.06 16.37 -8.69
CA HIS A 28 0.20 16.02 -9.32
C HIS A 28 1.33 16.90 -8.77
N SER A 29 1.14 18.22 -8.80
CA SER A 29 2.14 19.17 -8.29
C SER A 29 2.43 18.92 -6.82
N ALA A 30 1.41 18.83 -5.96
CA ALA A 30 1.60 18.67 -4.52
C ALA A 30 2.34 17.38 -4.18
N LEU A 31 1.90 16.24 -4.72
CA LEU A 31 2.46 14.93 -4.37
C LEU A 31 3.82 14.69 -5.02
N CYS A 32 3.97 15.03 -6.31
CA CYS A 32 5.22 14.77 -7.03
C CYS A 32 6.34 15.73 -6.63
N THR A 33 6.01 17.00 -6.35
CA THR A 33 7.02 17.95 -5.86
C THR A 33 7.54 17.48 -4.52
N GLN A 34 6.65 17.11 -3.59
CA GLN A 34 7.11 16.62 -2.30
C GLN A 34 7.96 15.34 -2.45
N LEU A 35 7.55 14.35 -3.25
CA LEU A 35 8.33 13.13 -3.45
C LEU A 35 9.74 13.41 -3.99
N LEU A 36 9.87 14.30 -4.98
CA LEU A 36 11.14 14.57 -5.66
C LEU A 36 12.04 15.53 -4.88
N GLU A 37 11.47 16.46 -4.11
CA GLU A 37 12.24 17.40 -3.29
C GLU A 37 12.75 16.76 -2.00
N HIS A 38 11.99 15.84 -1.40
CA HIS A 38 12.33 15.28 -0.09
C HIS A 38 13.36 14.16 -0.18
N HIS A 39 13.46 13.43 -1.31
CA HIS A 39 14.42 12.33 -1.39
C HIS A 39 15.00 12.07 -2.80
N HIS A 40 16.33 12.01 -2.86
CA HIS A 40 17.11 11.83 -4.10
C HIS A 40 17.08 10.39 -4.67
N TRP A 41 16.38 9.46 -4.01
CA TRP A 41 16.22 8.09 -4.54
C TRP A 41 15.19 7.98 -5.66
N PHE A 42 14.37 9.02 -5.87
CA PHE A 42 13.29 8.99 -6.83
C PHE A 42 13.58 9.92 -8.00
N THR A 43 13.25 9.48 -9.20
CA THR A 43 13.39 10.26 -10.44
C THR A 43 12.13 10.15 -11.27
N GLY A 44 11.60 11.30 -11.69
CA GLY A 44 10.30 11.39 -12.32
C GLY A 44 9.17 11.01 -11.37
N CYS A 45 8.02 11.66 -11.54
CA CYS A 45 6.82 11.30 -10.81
C CYS A 45 5.60 11.57 -11.68
N ASN A 46 4.69 10.60 -11.72
CA ASN A 46 3.42 10.73 -12.41
C ASN A 46 2.27 10.30 -11.49
N LEU A 47 1.19 11.07 -11.50
CA LEU A 47 -0.05 10.71 -10.83
C LEU A 47 -0.84 9.80 -11.76
N GLU A 48 -0.93 8.51 -11.42
CA GLU A 48 -1.65 7.52 -12.25
C GLU A 48 -3.16 7.56 -11.97
N ARG A 49 -3.51 7.56 -10.68
CA ARG A 49 -4.90 7.53 -10.19
C ARG A 49 -4.99 8.29 -8.87
N TYR A 50 -6.18 8.82 -8.56
CA TYR A 50 -6.44 9.42 -7.26
C TYR A 50 -7.90 9.25 -6.84
N HIS A 51 -8.15 9.32 -5.55
CA HIS A 51 -9.46 9.32 -4.94
C HIS A 51 -9.47 10.27 -3.75
N ILE A 52 -10.56 11.04 -3.61
CA ILE A 52 -10.77 11.94 -2.47
C ILE A 52 -12.00 11.43 -1.70
N SER A 53 -11.83 11.19 -0.41
CA SER A 53 -12.95 10.74 0.43
C SER A 53 -14.01 11.84 0.53
N GLN A 54 -15.27 11.42 0.56
CA GLN A 54 -16.41 12.33 0.65
C GLN A 54 -16.79 12.67 2.10
N SER A 55 -16.28 11.89 3.05
CA SER A 55 -16.56 12.03 4.48
C SER A 55 -15.32 12.50 5.23
N PRO A 56 -15.45 13.38 6.24
CA PRO A 56 -14.34 13.76 7.10
C PRO A 56 -13.73 12.56 7.87
N PRO A 57 -12.40 12.51 8.05
CA PRO A 57 -11.42 13.43 7.47
C PRO A 57 -11.34 13.29 5.94
N ILE A 58 -11.24 14.42 5.23
CA ILE A 58 -11.08 14.42 3.77
C ILE A 58 -9.66 13.93 3.46
N LEU A 59 -9.58 12.68 3.00
CA LEU A 59 -8.35 11.98 2.69
C LEU A 59 -8.18 11.95 1.18
N THR A 60 -6.98 12.31 0.73
CA THR A 60 -6.55 12.11 -0.65
C THR A 60 -5.71 10.85 -0.71
N THR A 61 -6.20 9.84 -1.42
CA THR A 61 -5.45 8.63 -1.77
C THR A 61 -4.99 8.73 -3.21
N ALA A 62 -3.71 8.52 -3.48
CA ALA A 62 -3.13 8.63 -4.80
C ALA A 62 -2.20 7.46 -5.12
N LEU A 63 -2.23 7.01 -6.36
CA LEU A 63 -1.28 6.05 -6.91
C LEU A 63 -0.28 6.81 -7.78
N LEU A 64 0.99 6.78 -7.38
CA LEU A 64 2.08 7.45 -8.07
C LEU A 64 2.97 6.44 -8.80
N SER A 65 3.41 6.80 -10.00
CA SER A 65 4.47 6.13 -10.73
C SER A 65 5.78 6.88 -10.58
N THR A 66 6.86 6.18 -10.24
CA THR A 66 8.20 6.77 -10.20
C THR A 66 9.27 5.74 -10.59
N ARG A 67 10.51 6.22 -10.78
CA ARG A 67 11.70 5.41 -11.05
C ARG A 67 12.72 5.62 -9.95
N MET A 68 13.51 4.58 -9.69
CA MET A 68 14.67 4.70 -8.81
C MET A 68 15.77 5.49 -9.51
N SER A 69 16.48 6.32 -8.76
CA SER A 69 17.70 6.96 -9.23
C SER A 69 18.85 5.95 -9.28
N ALA A 70 19.90 6.26 -10.05
CA ALA A 70 21.12 5.46 -10.07
C ALA A 70 21.81 5.37 -8.70
N GLU A 71 21.53 6.30 -7.79
CA GLU A 71 21.99 6.24 -6.40
C GLU A 71 21.22 5.22 -5.59
N ALA A 72 19.88 5.25 -5.65
CA ALA A 72 19.04 4.24 -5.01
C ALA A 72 19.38 2.83 -5.47
N GLU A 73 19.56 2.64 -6.78
CA GLU A 73 19.96 1.35 -7.36
C GLU A 73 21.31 0.87 -6.85
N ARG A 74 22.29 1.77 -6.69
CA ARG A 74 23.60 1.44 -6.11
C ARG A 74 23.49 1.06 -4.64
N SER A 75 22.72 1.82 -3.85
CA SER A 75 22.48 1.56 -2.43
C SER A 75 21.79 0.21 -2.20
N LEU A 76 20.82 -0.14 -3.04
CA LEU A 76 20.07 -1.39 -2.96
C LEU A 76 20.73 -2.56 -3.72
N LYS A 77 21.89 -2.36 -4.35
CA LYS A 77 22.56 -3.38 -5.18
C LYS A 77 22.88 -4.66 -4.41
N ARG A 78 23.16 -4.56 -3.11
CA ARG A 78 23.48 -5.70 -2.24
C ARG A 78 22.24 -6.45 -1.75
N VAL A 79 21.07 -5.82 -1.80
CA VAL A 79 19.80 -6.42 -1.40
C VAL A 79 19.31 -7.27 -2.57
N GLN A 80 19.36 -8.60 -2.45
CA GLN A 80 18.93 -9.47 -3.54
C GLN A 80 17.40 -9.62 -3.62
N ASN A 81 16.73 -9.59 -2.47
CA ASN A 81 15.30 -9.81 -2.40
C ASN A 81 14.52 -8.53 -2.74
N THR A 82 13.70 -8.58 -3.78
CA THR A 82 12.87 -7.44 -4.24
C THR A 82 11.86 -6.99 -3.19
N GLU A 83 11.31 -7.90 -2.37
CA GLU A 83 10.38 -7.53 -1.28
C GLU A 83 11.09 -6.74 -0.18
N VAL A 84 12.34 -7.10 0.12
CA VAL A 84 13.19 -6.34 1.05
C VAL A 84 13.54 -4.97 0.46
N LYS A 85 13.78 -4.87 -0.86
CA LYS A 85 13.96 -3.55 -1.51
C LYS A 85 12.72 -2.68 -1.35
N SER A 86 11.53 -3.20 -1.67
CA SER A 86 10.27 -2.46 -1.48
C SER A 86 10.12 -1.99 -0.04
N PHE A 87 10.44 -2.86 0.92
CA PHE A 87 10.37 -2.55 2.35
C PHE A 87 11.28 -1.38 2.74
N ILE A 88 12.55 -1.42 2.34
CA ILE A 88 13.50 -0.34 2.63
C ILE A 88 13.04 0.98 1.99
N ILE A 89 12.58 0.92 0.73
CA ILE A 89 12.07 2.10 0.03
C ILE A 89 10.86 2.67 0.77
N ASN A 90 9.94 1.82 1.22
CA ASN A 90 8.77 2.27 1.95
C ASN A 90 9.13 2.87 3.31
N GLN A 91 10.09 2.30 4.03
CA GLN A 91 10.59 2.88 5.28
C GLN A 91 11.19 4.28 5.07
N ILE A 92 11.99 4.46 4.02
CA ILE A 92 12.57 5.77 3.66
C ILE A 92 11.47 6.77 3.34
N LEU A 93 10.49 6.37 2.52
CA LEU A 93 9.33 7.22 2.23
C LEU A 93 8.58 7.61 3.49
N GLN A 94 8.30 6.68 4.41
CA GLN A 94 7.61 7.01 5.66
C GLN A 94 8.43 7.92 6.60
N GLN A 95 9.76 7.86 6.53
CA GLN A 95 10.66 8.70 7.34
C GLN A 95 10.78 10.12 6.76
N ASP A 96 11.00 10.23 5.45
CA ASP A 96 11.27 11.52 4.81
C ASP A 96 10.00 12.24 4.38
N PHE A 97 8.92 11.49 4.14
CA PHE A 97 7.64 12.02 3.70
C PHE A 97 6.70 12.27 4.88
N MET A 98 7.06 13.25 5.72
CA MET A 98 6.36 13.54 6.97
C MET A 98 4.85 13.80 6.77
N GLY A 99 4.03 13.19 7.63
CA GLY A 99 2.57 13.34 7.60
C GLY A 99 1.87 12.55 6.49
N ILE A 100 2.62 11.72 5.75
CA ILE A 100 2.11 10.94 4.63
C ILE A 100 2.27 9.46 4.89
N GLN A 101 1.22 8.70 4.60
CA GLN A 101 1.24 7.25 4.70
C GLN A 101 1.51 6.65 3.33
N THR A 102 2.48 5.73 3.28
CA THR A 102 2.88 5.10 2.03
C THR A 102 2.87 3.58 2.13
N ALA A 103 2.60 2.98 0.98
CA ALA A 103 2.97 1.61 0.67
C ALA A 103 3.67 1.58 -0.69
N VAL A 104 4.59 0.64 -0.89
CA VAL A 104 5.38 0.52 -2.13
C VAL A 104 5.15 -0.82 -2.82
N ASP A 105 4.98 -0.76 -4.14
CA ASP A 105 4.99 -1.90 -5.07
C ASP A 105 6.13 -1.73 -6.08
N VAL A 106 7.21 -2.50 -5.87
CA VAL A 106 8.24 -2.70 -6.88
C VAL A 106 7.74 -3.80 -7.80
N HIS A 107 7.42 -3.43 -9.05
CA HIS A 107 6.89 -4.31 -10.08
C HIS A 107 7.62 -5.65 -10.08
N ARG A 108 6.85 -6.74 -9.92
CA ARG A 108 7.35 -8.10 -10.04
C ARG A 108 7.04 -8.56 -11.45
N ASP A 109 8.08 -8.96 -12.19
CA ASP A 109 7.87 -9.69 -13.43
C ASP A 109 7.10 -10.98 -13.09
N GLY A 110 5.90 -11.14 -13.66
CA GLY A 110 5.20 -12.44 -13.69
C GLY A 110 4.47 -12.88 -12.41
N ILE A 111 3.46 -12.11 -11.97
CA ILE A 111 2.37 -12.71 -11.18
C ILE A 111 1.05 -12.43 -11.91
N GLU A 112 0.68 -13.35 -12.80
CA GLU A 112 -0.71 -13.49 -13.23
C GLU A 112 -1.51 -13.92 -12.00
N GLY A 113 -2.29 -12.99 -11.45
CA GLY A 113 -3.17 -13.22 -10.33
C GLY A 113 -4.57 -12.82 -10.72
N GLU A 114 -5.35 -13.80 -11.17
CA GLU A 114 -6.81 -13.73 -11.20
C GLU A 114 -7.30 -13.53 -9.76
N ASN A 115 -7.63 -12.30 -9.40
CA ASN A 115 -8.53 -12.04 -8.27
C ASN A 115 -9.65 -11.17 -8.79
N GLU A 116 -10.64 -11.82 -9.40
CA GLU A 116 -11.97 -11.25 -9.48
C GLU A 116 -12.54 -11.20 -8.06
N ASN A 117 -12.33 -10.08 -7.38
CA ASN A 117 -13.03 -9.82 -6.13
C ASN A 117 -14.53 -9.70 -6.44
N ILE A 118 -15.29 -10.78 -6.23
CA ILE A 118 -16.74 -10.81 -6.42
C ILE A 118 -17.36 -10.01 -5.26
N PRO A 119 -18.03 -8.87 -5.52
CA PRO A 119 -18.68 -8.11 -4.47
C PRO A 119 -19.88 -8.87 -3.93
N HIS A 120 -19.93 -9.08 -2.62
CA HIS A 120 -21.17 -9.44 -1.94
C HIS A 120 -22.02 -8.18 -1.77
N LYS A 121 -23.25 -8.21 -2.29
CA LYS A 121 -24.12 -7.05 -2.42
C LYS A 121 -25.08 -6.95 -1.22
N ASP A 122 -24.84 -5.98 -0.36
CA ASP A 122 -25.84 -5.34 0.49
C ASP A 122 -26.11 -3.95 -0.12
N ASP A 123 -27.36 -3.49 -0.17
CA ASP A 123 -27.74 -2.26 -0.88
C ASP A 123 -27.08 -0.99 -0.27
N ARG A 124 -26.53 -1.08 0.94
CA ARG A 124 -25.89 0.04 1.66
C ARG A 124 -24.37 -0.02 1.71
N VAL A 125 -23.77 -1.20 1.54
CA VAL A 125 -22.32 -1.42 1.67
C VAL A 125 -21.84 -2.50 0.72
N GLN A 126 -20.65 -2.32 0.15
CA GLN A 126 -19.98 -3.37 -0.61
C GLN A 126 -18.85 -3.97 0.23
N GLN A 127 -18.79 -5.30 0.24
CA GLN A 127 -17.77 -6.06 0.95
C GLN A 127 -16.75 -6.64 -0.02
N TYR A 128 -15.48 -6.48 0.30
CA TYR A 128 -14.36 -6.92 -0.53
C TYR A 128 -13.33 -7.67 0.27
N ALA A 129 -13.14 -8.95 -0.07
CA ALA A 129 -12.01 -9.72 0.41
C ALA A 129 -10.72 -9.11 -0.15
N THR A 130 -9.76 -8.84 0.73
CA THR A 130 -8.46 -8.30 0.36
C THR A 130 -7.35 -9.12 1.00
N GLU A 131 -6.38 -9.47 0.17
CA GLU A 131 -5.10 -10.06 0.55
C GLU A 131 -4.00 -8.98 0.46
N MET A 132 -3.23 -8.80 1.52
CA MET A 132 -2.08 -7.87 1.55
C MET A 132 -0.86 -8.48 2.23
N ARG A 133 0.33 -7.98 1.90
CA ARG A 133 1.60 -8.45 2.47
C ARG A 133 2.15 -7.43 3.46
N LEU A 134 2.15 -7.77 4.73
CA LEU A 134 2.78 -6.93 5.74
C LEU A 134 4.21 -7.40 5.99
N TYR A 135 5.11 -6.44 6.16
CA TYR A 135 6.50 -6.70 6.52
C TYR A 135 6.75 -6.07 7.88
N ILE A 136 7.55 -6.72 8.72
CA ILE A 136 7.93 -6.21 10.03
C ILE A 136 9.43 -6.31 10.18
N GLN A 137 10.10 -5.18 10.39
CA GLN A 137 11.48 -5.21 10.82
C GLN A 137 11.56 -5.61 12.29
N VAL A 138 12.38 -6.61 12.58
CA VAL A 138 12.76 -7.01 13.93
C VAL A 138 14.27 -7.07 14.04
N ASP A 139 14.78 -6.89 15.26
CA ASP A 139 16.21 -7.13 15.51
C ASP A 139 16.50 -8.61 15.30
N GLY A 140 17.68 -8.90 14.75
CA GLY A 140 18.08 -10.24 14.34
C GLY A 140 17.90 -11.26 15.46
N ASP A 141 18.31 -10.88 16.67
CA ASP A 141 18.30 -11.70 17.87
C ASP A 141 16.91 -11.90 18.47
N SER A 142 15.94 -11.02 18.16
CA SER A 142 14.60 -11.06 18.77
C SER A 142 13.75 -12.25 18.33
N ILE A 143 14.06 -12.82 17.16
CA ILE A 143 13.32 -13.94 16.57
C ILE A 143 14.22 -15.14 16.25
N THR A 144 15.46 -15.14 16.74
CA THR A 144 16.35 -16.29 16.61
C THR A 144 16.66 -16.89 17.96
N SER A 145 16.66 -18.22 18.02
CA SER A 145 17.16 -18.96 19.17
C SER A 145 18.68 -18.82 19.30
N LEU A 146 19.22 -19.25 20.44
CA LEU A 146 20.67 -19.37 20.65
C LEU A 146 21.35 -20.31 19.64
N SER A 147 20.61 -21.23 19.01
CA SER A 147 21.11 -22.10 17.94
C SER A 147 21.11 -21.44 16.56
N GLY A 148 20.56 -20.22 16.43
CA GLY A 148 20.44 -19.49 15.17
C GLY A 148 19.17 -19.83 14.36
N ASP A 149 18.31 -20.70 14.88
CA ASP A 149 17.03 -21.07 14.26
C ASP A 149 15.96 -20.01 14.51
N ILE A 150 14.95 -19.93 13.63
CA ILE A 150 13.81 -19.03 13.84
C ILE A 150 12.99 -19.52 15.05
N CYS A 151 12.83 -18.66 16.05
CA CYS A 151 12.01 -18.90 17.24
C CYS A 151 10.52 -18.76 16.85
N ARG A 152 9.80 -19.87 16.73
CA ARG A 152 8.39 -19.86 16.32
C ARG A 152 7.49 -19.20 17.35
N GLU A 153 7.78 -19.39 18.63
CA GLU A 153 7.02 -18.75 19.70
C GLU A 153 7.09 -17.21 19.61
N ALA A 154 8.27 -16.67 19.30
CA ALA A 154 8.44 -15.22 19.11
C ALA A 154 7.67 -14.70 17.89
N ILE A 155 7.65 -15.47 16.79
CA ILE A 155 6.86 -15.15 15.60
C ILE A 155 5.36 -15.21 15.90
N ASP A 156 4.89 -16.19 16.68
CA ASP A 156 3.49 -16.34 17.04
C ASP A 156 3.00 -15.22 17.95
N VAL A 157 3.84 -14.74 18.88
CA VAL A 157 3.57 -13.54 19.69
C VAL A 157 3.44 -12.31 18.77
N LEU A 158 4.43 -12.08 17.90
CA LEU A 158 4.40 -10.96 16.95
C LEU A 158 3.15 -11.00 16.05
N ARG A 159 2.79 -12.18 15.55
CA ARG A 159 1.60 -12.41 14.72
C ARG A 159 0.32 -12.04 15.47
N THR A 160 0.21 -12.47 16.73
CA THR A 160 -0.98 -12.25 17.56
C THR A 160 -1.14 -10.78 17.93
N ASP A 161 -0.06 -10.11 18.32
CA ASP A 161 -0.05 -8.68 18.60
C ASP A 161 -0.42 -7.86 17.36
N LEU A 162 0.09 -8.27 16.20
CA LEU A 162 -0.25 -7.65 14.93
C LEU A 162 -1.72 -7.85 14.56
N GLU A 163 -2.24 -9.07 14.69
CA GLU A 163 -3.64 -9.39 14.41
C GLU A 163 -4.59 -8.58 15.30
N ALA A 164 -4.27 -8.42 16.58
CA ALA A 164 -5.03 -7.61 17.51
C ALA A 164 -5.03 -6.11 17.12
N GLN A 165 -3.87 -5.56 16.76
CA GLN A 165 -3.76 -4.15 16.34
C GLN A 165 -4.50 -3.88 15.03
N LEU A 166 -4.31 -4.74 14.03
CA LEU A 166 -5.02 -4.64 12.76
C LEU A 166 -6.55 -4.75 12.97
N THR A 167 -6.99 -5.71 13.80
CA THR A 167 -8.42 -5.86 14.13
C THR A 167 -8.98 -4.60 14.78
N ALA A 168 -8.26 -4.01 15.74
CA ALA A 168 -8.71 -2.79 16.41
C ALA A 168 -8.83 -1.60 15.45
N THR A 169 -7.84 -1.39 14.58
CA THR A 169 -7.87 -0.27 13.63
C THR A 169 -8.86 -0.48 12.48
N MET A 170 -9.09 -1.73 12.08
CA MET A 170 -10.04 -2.08 11.02
C MET A 170 -11.47 -2.30 11.54
N ALA A 171 -11.72 -2.22 12.85
CA ALA A 171 -13.02 -2.53 13.47
C ALA A 171 -14.19 -1.74 12.88
N GLU A 172 -13.94 -0.51 12.41
CA GLU A 172 -14.95 0.35 11.77
C GLU A 172 -15.02 0.17 10.24
N LYS A 173 -13.99 -0.44 9.64
CA LYS A 173 -13.78 -0.50 8.19
C LYS A 173 -13.87 -1.91 7.61
N GLY A 174 -13.92 -2.94 8.45
CA GLY A 174 -13.85 -4.32 7.99
C GLY A 174 -14.35 -5.34 8.98
N ARG A 175 -14.60 -6.56 8.49
CA ARG A 175 -14.98 -7.71 9.30
C ARG A 175 -13.97 -8.83 9.04
N GLN A 176 -13.36 -9.32 10.11
CA GLN A 176 -12.37 -10.40 10.14
C GLN A 176 -10.99 -9.97 9.61
N VAL A 177 -10.00 -9.95 10.50
CA VAL A 177 -8.59 -9.87 10.14
C VAL A 177 -7.97 -11.21 10.49
N ASN A 178 -7.24 -11.80 9.56
CA ASN A 178 -6.45 -12.99 9.80
C ASN A 178 -5.01 -12.72 9.34
N VAL A 179 -4.05 -13.00 10.21
CA VAL A 179 -2.63 -12.79 9.97
C VAL A 179 -1.91 -14.14 9.95
N VAL A 180 -1.26 -14.44 8.83
CA VAL A 180 -0.55 -15.69 8.60
C VAL A 180 0.94 -15.39 8.39
N TYR A 181 1.79 -15.97 9.22
CA TYR A 181 3.24 -15.93 9.01
C TYR A 181 3.62 -16.62 7.69
N GLN A 182 4.51 -16.00 6.91
CA GLN A 182 5.01 -16.55 5.65
C GLN A 182 6.47 -16.95 5.76
N THR A 183 7.35 -16.00 6.05
CA THR A 183 8.80 -16.24 6.06
C THR A 183 9.55 -15.12 6.78
N VAL A 184 10.83 -15.34 7.05
CA VAL A 184 11.78 -14.32 7.52
C VAL A 184 12.78 -14.05 6.42
N LEU A 185 12.90 -12.78 6.04
CA LEU A 185 13.85 -12.30 5.04
C LEU A 185 15.03 -11.67 5.78
N ASN A 186 16.25 -12.05 5.40
CA ASN A 186 17.45 -11.46 5.98
C ASN A 186 17.78 -10.14 5.28
N TYR A 187 18.09 -9.11 6.06
CA TYR A 187 18.55 -7.81 5.57
C TYR A 187 19.67 -7.28 6.46
N ASP A 188 20.92 -7.45 6.02
CA ASP A 188 22.11 -7.08 6.79
C ASP A 188 22.09 -7.71 8.20
N HIS A 189 22.22 -6.92 9.26
CA HIS A 189 22.10 -7.37 10.66
C HIS A 189 20.65 -7.45 11.18
N ARG A 190 19.66 -7.15 10.32
CA ARG A 190 18.24 -7.11 10.66
C ARG A 190 17.48 -8.24 9.99
N LYS A 191 16.29 -8.52 10.51
CA LYS A 191 15.36 -9.47 9.91
C LYS A 191 14.05 -8.76 9.58
N VAL A 192 13.47 -9.14 8.45
CA VAL A 192 12.15 -8.67 8.03
C VAL A 192 11.21 -9.86 8.00
N VAL A 193 10.25 -9.89 8.92
CA VAL A 193 9.22 -10.92 8.99
C VAL A 193 8.11 -10.56 8.01
N LYS A 194 7.77 -11.51 7.13
CA LYS A 194 6.68 -11.36 6.18
C LYS A 194 5.43 -12.05 6.71
N PHE A 195 4.33 -11.32 6.71
CA PHE A 195 2.99 -11.81 7.01
C PHE A 195 2.07 -11.63 5.79
N LEU A 196 1.15 -12.56 5.63
CA LEU A 196 0.01 -12.44 4.74
C LEU A 196 -1.21 -12.09 5.58
N VAL A 197 -1.90 -11.01 5.21
CA VAL A 197 -3.07 -10.53 5.92
C VAL A 197 -4.27 -10.66 5.02
N TYR A 198 -5.30 -11.32 5.55
CA TYR A 198 -6.62 -11.44 4.94
C TYR A 198 -7.61 -10.60 5.72
N HIS A 199 -8.43 -9.84 5.02
CA HIS A 199 -9.51 -9.10 5.64
C HIS A 199 -10.62 -8.76 4.65
N VAL A 200 -11.79 -8.41 5.17
CA VAL A 200 -12.91 -7.90 4.37
C VAL A 200 -13.06 -6.41 4.60
N SER A 201 -12.76 -5.60 3.60
CA SER A 201 -13.04 -4.16 3.62
C SER A 201 -14.52 -3.91 3.32
N VAL A 202 -15.11 -2.95 4.02
CA VAL A 202 -16.50 -2.50 3.87
C VAL A 202 -16.49 -1.08 3.32
N ILE A 203 -17.02 -0.90 2.11
CA ILE A 203 -17.10 0.40 1.44
C ILE A 203 -18.55 0.88 1.46
N PRO A 204 -18.87 2.05 2.05
CA PRO A 204 -20.21 2.63 1.97
C PRO A 204 -20.58 2.96 0.53
N THR A 205 -21.79 2.60 0.06
CA THR A 205 -22.21 2.86 -1.33
C THR A 205 -22.23 4.35 -1.71
N VAL A 206 -22.30 5.25 -0.72
CA VAL A 206 -22.15 6.70 -0.93
C VAL A 206 -20.73 7.10 -1.38
N GLU A 207 -19.70 6.36 -0.96
CA GLU A 207 -18.33 6.55 -1.46
C GLU A 207 -18.12 5.91 -2.85
N ILE A 208 -19.16 5.22 -3.36
CA ILE A 208 -19.18 4.45 -4.60
C ILE A 208 -19.85 5.26 -5.72
N ALA A 209 -19.96 6.59 -5.59
CA ALA A 209 -20.51 7.45 -6.64
C ALA A 209 -19.84 7.25 -8.02
N PHE A 210 -18.62 6.70 -8.04
CA PHE A 210 -18.11 5.82 -9.11
C PHE A 210 -16.86 5.09 -8.55
N PRO A 211 -16.86 3.77 -8.29
CA PRO A 211 -15.65 3.10 -7.84
C PRO A 211 -14.78 2.86 -9.07
N GLU A 212 -13.70 3.61 -9.20
CA GLU A 212 -12.63 3.19 -10.10
C GLU A 212 -12.10 1.84 -9.57
N LYS A 213 -12.12 0.78 -10.42
CA LYS A 213 -11.79 -0.61 -10.03
C LYS A 213 -10.48 -0.72 -9.23
N TRP A 214 -9.52 0.17 -9.50
CA TRP A 214 -8.26 0.22 -8.78
C TRP A 214 -8.43 0.56 -7.29
N LYS A 215 -9.32 1.50 -6.92
CA LYS A 215 -9.55 1.89 -5.53
C LYS A 215 -10.07 0.68 -4.75
N VAL A 216 -11.07 0.01 -5.31
CA VAL A 216 -11.68 -1.18 -4.73
C VAL A 216 -10.66 -2.29 -4.53
N GLY A 217 -9.88 -2.62 -5.56
CA GLY A 217 -8.87 -3.68 -5.46
C GLY A 217 -7.69 -3.32 -4.55
N LEU A 218 -7.49 -2.05 -4.22
CA LEU A 218 -6.49 -1.59 -3.25
C LEU A 218 -7.07 -1.24 -1.88
N GLN A 219 -8.38 -1.37 -1.67
CA GLN A 219 -9.04 -0.82 -0.48
C GLN A 219 -8.45 -1.36 0.81
N GLY A 220 -8.17 -2.65 0.90
CA GLY A 220 -7.58 -3.19 2.12
C GLY A 220 -6.16 -2.71 2.40
N VAL A 221 -5.39 -2.40 1.35
CA VAL A 221 -4.09 -1.73 1.54
C VAL A 221 -4.32 -0.32 2.05
N ILE A 222 -5.26 0.43 1.46
CA ILE A 222 -5.63 1.79 1.88
C ILE A 222 -6.08 1.81 3.34
N ASP A 223 -6.89 0.84 3.77
CA ASP A 223 -7.38 0.72 5.15
C ASP A 223 -6.25 0.42 6.15
N SER A 224 -5.14 -0.16 5.67
CA SER A 224 -3.93 -0.42 6.44
C SER A 224 -2.89 0.71 6.41
N LEU A 225 -3.05 1.71 5.54
CA LEU A 225 -2.21 2.91 5.56
C LEU A 225 -2.46 3.61 6.90
N GLY A 226 -1.39 3.77 7.70
CA GLY A 226 -1.46 4.27 9.08
C GLY A 226 -1.19 3.24 10.16
N LEU A 227 -1.58 1.98 9.97
CA LEU A 227 -1.08 0.83 10.76
C LEU A 227 0.39 0.56 10.45
N ALA A 228 0.77 0.86 9.21
CA ALA A 228 2.11 0.74 8.67
C ALA A 228 3.17 1.55 9.45
N THR A 229 2.78 2.56 10.23
CA THR A 229 3.71 3.44 10.94
C THR A 229 4.51 2.72 12.03
N CYS A 230 4.03 1.57 12.52
CA CYS A 230 4.74 0.74 13.48
C CYS A 230 5.58 -0.38 12.84
N TYR A 231 5.32 -0.74 11.57
CA TYR A 231 5.74 -2.03 11.03
C TYR A 231 6.34 -1.98 9.60
N GLY A 232 5.96 -1.01 8.78
CA GLY A 232 6.35 -0.90 7.36
C GLY A 232 5.53 -1.80 6.44
N THR A 233 4.53 -1.25 5.75
CA THR A 233 3.64 -2.02 4.87
C THR A 233 4.06 -1.90 3.41
N ASN A 234 4.30 -3.02 2.74
CA ASN A 234 4.33 -3.03 1.28
C ASN A 234 3.02 -3.57 0.75
N PHE A 235 2.80 -3.41 -0.55
CA PHE A 235 1.65 -3.99 -1.20
C PHE A 235 2.04 -4.51 -2.56
N GLN A 236 1.15 -5.31 -3.13
CA GLN A 236 1.27 -5.72 -4.51
C GLN A 236 0.07 -5.14 -5.25
N VAL A 237 0.33 -4.52 -6.39
CA VAL A 237 -0.75 -4.01 -7.23
C VAL A 237 -1.45 -5.21 -7.89
N PRO A 238 -2.78 -5.36 -7.73
CA PRO A 238 -3.55 -6.26 -8.56
C PRO A 238 -3.36 -5.85 -10.03
N LEU A 239 -3.16 -6.80 -10.94
CA LEU A 239 -3.13 -6.49 -12.36
C LEU A 239 -4.54 -6.10 -12.80
N PHE A 240 -4.80 -4.79 -12.89
CA PHE A 240 -6.01 -4.28 -13.53
C PHE A 240 -5.73 -4.19 -15.02
N GLN A 241 -6.34 -5.07 -15.83
CA GLN A 241 -6.41 -4.83 -17.26
C GLN A 241 -7.23 -3.55 -17.48
N ASP A 242 -6.62 -2.52 -18.07
CA ASP A 242 -7.36 -1.37 -18.56
C ASP A 242 -8.39 -1.89 -19.59
N GLN A 243 -9.66 -1.54 -19.42
CA GLN A 243 -10.72 -1.94 -20.37
C GLN A 243 -10.49 -1.41 -21.80
N SER A 244 -9.48 -0.57 -22.02
CA SER A 244 -9.05 -0.13 -23.35
C SER A 244 -8.40 -1.23 -24.18
N GLU A 245 -7.88 -2.31 -23.57
CA GLU A 245 -7.38 -3.48 -24.30
C GLU A 245 -8.47 -4.51 -24.62
N PHE A 246 -9.49 -4.63 -23.75
CA PHE A 246 -10.62 -5.53 -23.99
C PHE A 246 -11.46 -5.12 -25.22
N LEU A 247 -11.54 -3.81 -25.50
CA LEU A 247 -12.18 -3.28 -26.71
C LEU A 247 -11.34 -3.44 -27.98
N LYS A 248 -10.04 -3.80 -27.87
CA LYS A 248 -9.17 -4.12 -29.00
C LYS A 248 -9.09 -5.63 -29.28
N SER A 249 -9.52 -6.46 -28.34
CA SER A 249 -9.48 -7.92 -28.45
C SER A 249 -10.82 -8.56 -28.84
N VAL A 250 -11.87 -7.78 -29.11
CA VAL A 250 -13.09 -8.30 -29.73
C VAL A 250 -12.87 -8.34 -31.24
N PRO A 251 -12.84 -9.52 -31.88
CA PRO A 251 -12.88 -9.60 -33.35
C PRO A 251 -14.18 -8.97 -33.84
N GLN A 252 -14.10 -8.07 -34.82
CA GLN A 252 -15.26 -7.60 -35.59
C GLN A 252 -15.87 -8.75 -36.40
#